data_AF-A0A1V8U8B3-F1
#
_entry.id   AF-A0A1V8U8B3-F1
#
_cell.length_a   1.000
_cell.length_b   1.000
_cell.length_c   1.000
_cell.angle_alpha   90.00
_cell.angle_beta   90.00
_cell.angle_gamma   90.00
#
_symmetry.space_group_name_H-M   'P 1'
#
loop_
_entity.id
_entity.type
_entity.pdbx_description
1 polymer ?
#
loop_
_entity_poly.entity_id
_entity_poly.type
_entity_poly.pdbx_seq_one_letter_code
_entity_poly.pdbx_strand_id
1 'polypeptide(L)'
;MPPLHIAALGSSFASGPGIAPETPPARRSYYNYPSLISRSLSAKLSDLSSSGATLLNVLNEPQDYATGESAPPQLEALSKVEGVEGIDLVMLTAGGNDIGMSKAMIGDAAK
;
A
#
# COMPACT_ATOMS: atom_id res chain seq x y z
N MET A 1 -11.35 -6.51 24.74
CA MET A 1 -10.35 -7.00 23.76
C MET A 1 -9.73 -5.77 23.12
N PRO A 2 -8.41 -5.75 22.87
CA PRO A 2 -7.81 -4.68 22.08
C PRO A 2 -8.49 -4.60 20.70
N PRO A 3 -8.53 -3.42 20.05
CA PRO A 3 -9.08 -3.31 18.71
C PRO A 3 -8.26 -4.19 17.75
N LEU A 4 -8.95 -4.80 16.78
CA LEU A 4 -8.31 -5.51 15.67
C LEU A 4 -7.20 -4.65 15.06
N HIS A 5 -6.02 -5.18 14.82
CA HIS A 5 -4.93 -4.47 14.15
C HIS A 5 -4.72 -5.04 12.75
N ILE A 6 -4.97 -4.21 11.75
CA ILE A 6 -4.82 -4.54 10.33
C ILE A 6 -3.55 -3.87 9.80
N ALA A 7 -2.77 -4.62 9.02
CA ALA A 7 -1.74 -4.06 8.14
C ALA A 7 -2.19 -4.12 6.69
N ALA A 8 -1.87 -3.10 5.92
CA ALA A 8 -2.10 -3.07 4.48
C ALA A 8 -0.79 -2.86 3.74
N LEU A 9 -0.46 -3.80 2.86
CA LEU A 9 0.67 -3.77 1.96
C LEU A 9 0.14 -3.75 0.52
N GLY A 10 0.94 -3.21 -0.40
CA GLY A 10 0.69 -3.35 -1.82
C GLY A 10 0.92 -2.08 -2.62
N SER A 11 0.24 -2.01 -3.76
CA SER A 11 0.46 -1.02 -4.80
C SER A 11 -0.71 -0.06 -4.97
N SER A 12 -0.87 0.54 -6.16
CA SER A 12 -1.85 1.58 -6.48
C SER A 12 -3.29 1.18 -6.14
N PHE A 13 -3.70 -0.07 -6.35
CA PHE A 13 -5.06 -0.51 -6.02
C PHE A 13 -5.33 -0.57 -4.51
N ALA A 14 -4.30 -0.79 -3.69
CA ALA A 14 -4.37 -0.60 -2.24
C ALA A 14 -4.24 0.87 -1.82
N SER A 15 -3.38 1.63 -2.50
CA SER A 15 -3.12 3.04 -2.18
C SER A 15 -4.25 3.99 -2.55
N GLY A 16 -5.08 3.67 -3.56
CA GLY A 16 -6.16 4.55 -4.01
C GLY A 16 -5.69 5.93 -4.53
N PRO A 17 -4.68 6.01 -5.42
CA PRO A 17 -4.23 7.29 -5.97
C PRO A 17 -5.36 7.95 -6.78
N GLY A 18 -5.48 9.27 -6.66
CA GLY A 18 -6.58 10.07 -7.20
C GLY A 18 -7.70 10.37 -6.19
N ILE A 19 -7.69 9.74 -5.00
CA ILE A 19 -8.69 9.95 -3.96
C ILE A 19 -8.09 10.84 -2.86
N ALA A 20 -8.47 12.11 -2.82
CA ALA A 20 -7.92 13.07 -1.86
C ALA A 20 -8.47 12.88 -0.43
N PRO A 21 -7.68 13.19 0.64
CA PRO A 21 -6.26 13.56 0.59
C PRO A 21 -5.35 12.33 0.42
N GLU A 22 -4.14 12.56 -0.10
CA GLU A 22 -3.11 11.53 -0.33
C GLU A 22 -1.80 11.90 0.38
N THR A 23 -1.04 10.89 0.82
CA THR A 23 0.34 11.04 1.30
C THR A 23 1.33 10.88 0.14
N PRO A 24 2.09 11.93 -0.25
CA PRO A 24 3.22 11.80 -1.16
C PRO A 24 4.43 11.15 -0.46
N PRO A 25 5.35 10.50 -1.20
CA PRO A 25 5.30 10.17 -2.63
C PRO A 25 4.49 8.89 -2.93
N ALA A 26 4.07 8.16 -1.91
CA ALA A 26 3.35 6.87 -2.02
C ALA A 26 1.97 6.99 -2.71
N ARG A 27 1.44 8.21 -2.82
CA ARG A 27 0.09 8.50 -3.34
C ARG A 27 -0.97 7.64 -2.67
N ARG A 28 -0.82 7.49 -1.35
CA ARG A 28 -1.69 6.68 -0.51
C ARG A 28 -2.81 7.56 0.05
N SER A 29 -4.03 7.26 -0.34
CA SER A 29 -5.22 7.97 0.07
C SER A 29 -5.62 7.64 1.51
N TYR A 30 -6.10 8.66 2.24
CA TYR A 30 -6.77 8.49 3.53
C TYR A 30 -8.17 7.87 3.40
N TYR A 31 -8.66 7.63 2.18
CA TYR A 31 -9.94 6.97 1.86
C TYR A 31 -9.76 5.76 0.94
N ASN A 32 -8.57 5.16 0.90
CA ASN A 32 -8.35 3.91 0.21
C ASN A 32 -9.12 2.73 0.85
N TYR A 33 -9.22 1.60 0.15
CA TYR A 33 -10.04 0.48 0.64
C TYR A 33 -9.58 -0.04 2.04
N PRO A 34 -8.27 -0.11 2.38
CA PRO A 34 -7.84 -0.46 3.73
C PRO A 34 -8.37 0.48 4.80
N SER A 35 -8.36 1.80 4.53
CA SER A 35 -8.91 2.81 5.44
C SER A 35 -10.42 2.68 5.63
N LEU A 36 -11.16 2.30 4.60
CA LEU A 36 -12.60 2.08 4.69
C LEU A 36 -12.93 0.81 5.50
N ILE A 37 -12.21 -0.28 5.25
CA ILE A 37 -12.37 -1.53 6.00
C ILE A 37 -12.03 -1.32 7.47
N SER A 38 -10.90 -0.68 7.79
CA SER A 38 -10.48 -0.47 9.17
C SER A 38 -11.49 0.37 9.97
N ARG A 39 -12.02 1.44 9.37
CA ARG A 39 -13.10 2.24 9.98
C ARG A 39 -14.37 1.42 10.21
N SER A 40 -14.77 0.60 9.24
CA SER A 40 -15.97 -0.25 9.36
C SER A 40 -15.86 -1.27 10.50
N LEU A 41 -14.64 -1.73 10.79
CA LEU A 41 -14.34 -2.72 11.83
C LEU A 41 -13.89 -2.07 13.15
N SER A 42 -13.81 -0.74 13.24
CA SER A 42 -13.18 -0.03 14.36
C SER A 42 -11.77 -0.55 14.68
N ALA A 43 -11.01 -0.89 13.64
CA ALA A 43 -9.68 -1.48 13.71
C ALA A 43 -8.58 -0.40 13.69
N LYS A 44 -7.45 -0.69 14.34
CA LYS A 44 -6.19 0.03 14.11
C LYS A 44 -5.65 -0.35 12.72
N LEU A 45 -5.20 0.63 11.95
CA LEU A 45 -4.63 0.41 10.62
C LEU A 45 -3.18 0.88 10.56
N SER A 46 -2.30 -0.02 10.14
CA SER A 46 -0.94 0.27 9.69
C SER A 46 -0.88 0.13 8.17
N ASP A 47 -1.07 1.26 7.48
CA ASP A 47 -1.09 1.27 6.01
C ASP A 47 0.26 1.64 5.43
N LEU A 48 0.87 0.68 4.75
CA LEU A 48 2.19 0.76 4.12
C LEU A 48 2.09 0.65 2.59
N SER A 49 0.87 0.68 2.03
CA SER A 49 0.69 0.60 0.59
C SER A 49 1.37 1.78 -0.11
N SER A 50 1.99 1.53 -1.26
CA SER A 50 2.69 2.55 -2.04
C SER A 50 2.44 2.35 -3.53
N SER A 51 1.87 3.37 -4.18
CA SER A 51 1.58 3.32 -5.61
C SER A 51 2.85 3.05 -6.42
N GLY A 52 2.74 2.18 -7.42
CA GLY A 52 3.88 1.77 -8.24
C GLY A 52 4.71 0.61 -7.67
N ALA A 53 4.49 0.19 -6.42
CA ALA A 53 5.20 -0.95 -5.84
C ALA A 53 5.02 -2.24 -6.67
N THR A 54 6.11 -2.97 -6.89
CA THR A 54 6.14 -4.36 -7.35
C THR A 54 6.15 -5.32 -6.15
N LEU A 55 6.07 -6.64 -6.39
CA LEU A 55 6.27 -7.61 -5.32
C LEU A 55 7.69 -7.56 -4.74
N LEU A 56 8.71 -7.19 -5.53
CA LEU A 56 10.06 -6.98 -5.00
C LEU A 56 10.10 -5.80 -4.02
N ASN A 57 9.38 -4.71 -4.31
CA ASN A 57 9.26 -3.58 -3.38
C ASN A 57 8.50 -3.94 -2.09
N VAL A 58 7.60 -4.92 -2.15
CA VAL A 58 6.94 -5.44 -0.95
C VAL A 58 7.93 -6.28 -0.14
N LEU A 59 8.67 -7.17 -0.79
CA LEU A 59 9.48 -8.19 -0.14
C LEU A 59 10.81 -7.68 0.41
N ASN A 60 11.67 -7.09 -0.44
CA ASN A 60 13.08 -6.88 -0.08
C ASN A 60 13.83 -5.80 -0.88
N GLU A 61 13.22 -5.15 -1.87
CA GLU A 61 13.85 -4.03 -2.58
C GLU A 61 13.29 -2.68 -2.13
N PRO A 62 14.14 -1.64 -1.95
CA PRO A 62 13.66 -0.28 -1.77
C PRO A 62 12.79 0.16 -2.96
N GLN A 63 11.84 1.05 -2.71
CA GLN A 63 11.07 1.69 -3.75
C GLN A 63 11.57 3.11 -3.96
N ASP A 64 12.23 3.35 -5.10
CA ASP A 64 12.67 4.68 -5.51
C ASP A 64 11.53 5.42 -6.24
N TYR A 65 11.31 6.67 -5.84
CA TYR A 65 10.29 7.53 -6.41
C TYR A 65 10.91 8.48 -7.44
N ALA A 66 10.10 8.91 -8.42
CA ALA A 66 10.51 9.93 -9.39
C ALA A 66 10.85 11.29 -8.73
N THR A 67 10.44 11.50 -7.47
CA THR A 67 10.79 12.68 -6.67
C THR A 67 12.22 12.63 -6.11
N GLY A 68 12.94 11.51 -6.28
CA GLY A 68 14.28 11.30 -5.74
C GLY A 68 14.30 10.72 -4.31
N GLU A 69 13.13 10.59 -3.68
CA GLU A 69 12.97 9.90 -2.39
C GLU A 69 13.02 8.38 -2.58
N SER A 70 13.30 7.65 -1.50
CA SER A 70 13.23 6.18 -1.48
C SER A 70 12.52 5.72 -0.21
N ALA A 71 11.71 4.67 -0.33
CA ALA A 71 11.08 3.98 0.80
C ALA A 71 11.71 2.59 0.98
N PRO A 72 11.86 2.12 2.24
CA PRO A 72 12.31 0.75 2.47
C PRO A 72 11.29 -0.27 1.95
N PRO A 73 11.68 -1.54 1.77
CA PRO A 73 10.76 -2.62 1.47
C PRO A 73 9.58 -2.64 2.45
N GLN A 74 8.38 -2.95 1.99
CA GLN A 74 7.19 -2.84 2.84
C GLN A 74 7.20 -3.83 4.02
N LEU A 75 7.77 -5.03 3.84
CA LEU A 75 7.97 -5.97 4.95
C LEU A 75 8.98 -5.46 5.99
N GLU A 76 10.00 -4.72 5.56
CA GLU A 76 10.94 -4.08 6.49
C GLU A 76 10.26 -2.93 7.24
N ALA A 77 9.42 -2.14 6.57
CA ALA A 77 8.63 -1.11 7.25
C ALA A 77 7.63 -1.72 8.24
N LEU A 78 7.01 -2.85 7.88
CA LEU A 78 6.06 -3.57 8.72
C LEU A 78 6.71 -4.08 10.01
N SER A 79 7.93 -4.63 9.94
CA SER A 79 8.64 -5.13 11.12
C SER A 79 8.97 -4.05 12.16
N LYS A 80 8.94 -2.77 11.75
CA LYS A 80 9.17 -1.60 12.59
C LYS A 80 7.88 -0.95 13.12
N VAL A 81 6.72 -1.46 12.73
CA VAL A 81 5.43 -0.96 13.23
C VAL A 81 5.29 -1.27 14.72
N GLU A 82 4.93 -0.27 15.52
CA GLU A 82 4.63 -0.47 16.94
C GLU A 82 3.45 -1.43 17.12
N GLY A 83 3.70 -2.52 17.84
CA GLY A 83 2.75 -3.60 18.05
C GLY A 83 2.64 -4.58 16.88
N VAL A 84 3.69 -4.72 16.06
CA VAL A 84 3.72 -5.66 14.91
C VAL A 84 3.31 -7.10 15.28
N GLU A 85 3.67 -7.57 16.48
CA GLU A 85 3.29 -8.90 16.99
C GLU A 85 1.78 -9.07 17.22
N GLY A 86 1.05 -7.96 17.36
CA GLY A 86 -0.40 -7.92 17.56
C GLY A 86 -1.20 -7.69 16.29
N ILE A 87 -0.58 -7.79 15.10
CA ILE A 87 -1.30 -7.67 13.82
C ILE A 87 -2.10 -8.94 13.56
N ASP A 88 -3.42 -8.81 13.47
CA ASP A 88 -4.36 -9.91 13.31
C ASP A 88 -4.62 -10.25 11.82
N LEU A 89 -4.46 -9.26 10.94
CA LEU A 89 -4.76 -9.38 9.51
C LEU A 89 -3.77 -8.56 8.68
N VAL A 90 -3.20 -9.19 7.64
CA VAL A 90 -2.42 -8.52 6.60
C VAL A 90 -3.20 -8.56 5.29
N MET A 91 -3.53 -7.40 4.76
CA MET A 91 -4.09 -7.25 3.42
C MET A 91 -2.95 -6.97 2.43
N LEU A 92 -2.86 -7.75 1.36
CA LEU A 92 -1.85 -7.57 0.31
C LEU A 92 -2.51 -7.45 -1.06
N THR A 93 -2.36 -6.29 -1.70
CA THR A 93 -2.80 -6.06 -3.09
C THR A 93 -1.63 -5.59 -3.94
N ALA A 94 -0.89 -6.53 -4.54
CA ALA A 94 0.31 -6.30 -5.35
C ALA A 94 0.37 -7.28 -6.53
N GLY A 95 1.37 -7.15 -7.41
CA GLY A 95 1.57 -8.02 -8.58
C GLY A 95 1.20 -7.37 -9.92
N GLY A 96 0.31 -6.37 -9.93
CA GLY A 96 -0.12 -5.72 -11.16
C GLY A 96 1.01 -5.00 -11.91
N ASN A 97 1.95 -4.36 -11.21
CA ASN A 97 3.06 -3.67 -11.86
C ASN A 97 4.12 -4.64 -12.39
N ASP A 98 4.27 -5.79 -11.74
CA ASP A 98 5.20 -6.86 -12.13
C ASP A 98 4.88 -7.38 -13.54
N ILE A 99 3.60 -7.43 -13.89
CA ILE A 99 3.10 -7.85 -15.21
C ILE A 99 2.79 -6.67 -16.15
N GLY A 100 3.10 -5.44 -15.76
CA GLY A 100 2.83 -4.25 -16.56
C GLY A 100 1.34 -3.92 -16.75
N MET A 101 0.45 -4.39 -15.86
CA MET A 101 -1.01 -4.20 -15.95
C MET A 101 -1.40 -2.73 -16.15
N SER A 102 -0.85 -1.82 -15.34
CA SER A 102 -1.16 -0.39 -15.42
C SER A 102 -0.81 0.19 -16.80
N LYS A 103 0.31 -0.24 -17.40
CA LYS A 103 0.72 0.20 -18.74
C LYS A 103 -0.25 -0.32 -19.80
N ALA A 104 -0.66 -1.58 -19.70
CA ALA A 104 -1.64 -2.18 -20.60
C ALA A 104 -2.99 -1.45 -20.53
N MET A 105 -3.50 -1.18 -19.32
CA MET A 105 -4.76 -0.46 -19.12
C MET A 105 -4.73 0.96 -19.71
N ILE A 106 -3.64 1.71 -19.50
CA ILE A 106 -3.47 3.05 -20.10
C ILE A 106 -3.43 2.95 -21.63
N GLY A 107 -2.70 1.96 -22.16
CA GLY A 107 -2.61 1.73 -23.60
C GLY A 107 -3.95 1.36 -24.24
N ASP A 108 -4.79 0.59 -23.56
CA ASP A 108 -6.12 0.23 -24.05
C ASP A 108 -7.12 1.39 -23.96
N ALA A 109 -7.05 2.22 -22.92
CA ALA A 109 -7.89 3.40 -22.78
C ALA A 109 -7.60 4.52 -23.80
N ALA A 110 -6.41 4.49 -24.42
CA ALA A 110 -5.99 5.46 -25.44
C ALA A 110 -6.42 5.08 -26.87
N LYS A 111 -7.12 3.96 -27.04
CA LYS A 111 -7.69 3.50 -28.32
C LYS A 111 -9.15 3.95 -28.44
#